data_AF-A0A914E5Z7-F1
#
_entry.id   AF-A0A914E5Z7-F1
#
_cell.length_a   1.000
_cell.length_b   1.000
_cell.length_c   1.000
_cell.angle_alpha   90.00
_cell.angle_beta   90.00
_cell.angle_gamma   90.00
#
_symmetry.space_group_name_H-M   'P 1'
#
loop_
_entity.id
_entity.type
_entity.pdbx_description
1 polymer ?
#
loop_
_entity_poly.entity_id
_entity_poly.type
_entity_poly.pdbx_seq_one_letter_code
_entity_poly.pdbx_strand_id
1 'polypeptide(L)'
;MEKIPGLYPLVKTDQNGKKCSGEFLLPACVGYCKTSETGTHEFPYSKQESKVCALIGDELENVTLSNCDPDADMSIRWVLIPKSKTCGCKNLTLLKTKGL
;
A
#
# COMPACT_ATOMS: atom_id res chain seq x y z
N MET A 1 15.58 0.38 -14.50
CA MET A 1 14.54 0.55 -13.48
C MET A 1 13.64 1.68 -13.94
N GLU A 2 12.47 1.34 -14.48
CA GLU A 2 11.46 2.34 -14.88
C GLU A 2 10.91 3.01 -13.62
N LYS A 3 11.07 4.33 -13.54
CA LYS A 3 10.41 5.15 -12.54
C LYS A 3 8.93 5.14 -12.87
N ILE A 4 8.10 4.59 -11.99
CA ILE A 4 6.64 4.62 -12.16
C ILE A 4 6.21 6.09 -12.16
N PRO A 5 5.69 6.63 -13.27
CA PRO A 5 5.26 8.02 -13.32
C PRO A 5 4.08 8.21 -12.37
N GLY A 6 4.23 9.06 -11.35
CA GLY A 6 3.16 9.40 -10.40
C GLY A 6 3.43 9.10 -8.91
N LEU A 7 4.63 8.68 -8.52
CA LEU A 7 5.01 8.67 -7.10
C LEU A 7 5.20 10.11 -6.61
N TYR A 8 4.16 10.68 -6.02
CA TYR A 8 4.26 11.91 -5.23
C TYR A 8 5.22 11.64 -4.06
N PRO A 9 6.10 12.59 -3.71
CA PRO A 9 6.94 12.44 -2.52
C PRO A 9 6.05 12.19 -1.31
N LEU A 10 6.42 11.24 -0.45
CA LEU A 10 5.72 11.04 0.81
C LEU A 10 5.99 12.26 1.68
N VAL A 11 4.96 13.07 1.96
CA VAL A 11 5.07 14.27 2.79
C VAL A 11 4.30 14.07 4.08
N LYS A 12 4.98 14.22 5.22
CA LYS A 12 4.35 14.35 6.53
C LYS A 12 4.43 15.80 7.00
N THR A 13 3.38 16.26 7.67
CA THR A 13 3.29 17.61 8.23
C THR A 13 3.06 17.51 9.74
N ASP A 14 3.80 18.27 10.54
CA ASP A 14 3.59 18.34 11.98
C ASP A 14 2.49 19.35 12.36
N GLN A 15 2.23 19.48 13.66
CA GLN A 15 1.22 20.41 14.19
C GLN A 15 1.59 21.89 13.98
N ASN A 16 2.88 22.18 13.76
CA ASN A 16 3.41 23.51 13.53
C ASN A 16 3.51 23.85 12.02
N GLY A 17 2.98 22.97 11.16
CA GLY A 17 3.00 23.14 9.71
C GLY A 17 4.34 22.83 9.03
N LYS A 18 5.33 22.30 9.77
CA LYS A 18 6.62 21.88 9.23
C LYS A 18 6.49 20.55 8.52
N LYS A 19 7.29 20.36 7.48
CA LYS A 19 7.18 19.22 6.58
C LYS A 19 8.45 18.40 6.54
N CYS A 20 8.26 17.10 6.44
CA CYS A 20 9.30 16.14 6.08
C CYS A 20 8.86 15.42 4.82
N SER A 21 9.79 15.26 3.87
CA SER A 21 9.56 14.59 2.59
C SER A 21 10.69 13.62 2.26
N GLY A 22 10.36 12.61 1.47
CA GLY A 22 11.33 11.65 0.96
C GLY A 22 10.82 10.97 -0.30
N GLU A 23 11.76 10.61 -1.17
CA GLU A 23 11.51 9.84 -2.38
C GLU A 23 11.93 8.39 -2.14
N PHE A 24 10.98 7.46 -2.26
CA PHE A 24 11.25 6.04 -2.12
C PHE A 24 10.58 5.26 -3.24
N LEU A 25 11.22 4.17 -3.64
CA LEU A 25 10.63 3.22 -4.57
C LEU A 25 9.78 2.23 -3.78
N LEU A 26 8.46 2.42 -3.83
CA LEU A 26 7.53 1.45 -3.28
C LEU A 26 7.42 0.26 -4.23
N PRO A 27 7.45 -0.98 -3.71
CA PRO A 27 7.21 -2.14 -4.55
C PRO A 27 5.75 -2.13 -5.02
N ALA A 28 5.55 -2.24 -6.33
CA ALA A 28 4.23 -2.31 -6.94
C ALA A 28 4.04 -3.68 -7.59
N CYS A 29 2.87 -4.26 -7.40
CA CYS A 29 2.50 -5.53 -8.03
C CYS A 29 1.65 -5.28 -9.27
N VAL A 30 2.10 -5.80 -10.40
CA VAL A 30 1.39 -5.76 -11.67
C VAL A 30 1.27 -7.19 -12.17
N GLY A 31 0.05 -7.65 -12.46
CA GLY A 31 -0.19 -9.00 -12.95
C GLY A 31 -1.67 -9.38 -12.94
N TYR A 32 -1.94 -10.58 -13.45
CA TYR A 32 -3.29 -11.13 -13.55
C TYR A 32 -3.53 -12.19 -12.48
N CYS A 33 -4.72 -12.17 -11.89
CA CYS A 33 -5.16 -13.17 -10.93
C CYS A 33 -6.43 -13.85 -11.43
N LYS A 34 -6.49 -15.17 -11.31
CA LYS A 34 -7.68 -15.94 -11.66
C LYS A 34 -8.81 -15.62 -10.69
N THR A 35 -9.89 -15.07 -11.21
CA THR A 35 -11.16 -14.87 -10.49
C THR A 35 -12.20 -15.87 -10.98
N SER A 36 -13.21 -16.12 -10.18
CA SER A 36 -14.33 -16.97 -10.58
C SER A 36 -15.65 -16.46 -10.04
N GLU A 37 -16.72 -16.73 -10.76
CA GLU A 37 -18.09 -16.55 -10.31
C GLU A 37 -18.81 -17.89 -10.50
N THR A 38 -19.58 -18.30 -9.50
CA THR A 38 -20.34 -19.55 -9.53
C THR A 38 -21.80 -19.22 -9.24
N GLY A 39 -22.70 -19.59 -10.15
CA GLY A 39 -24.14 -19.47 -9.93
C GLY A 39 -24.61 -20.47 -8.87
N THR A 40 -25.51 -20.02 -8.01
CA THR A 40 -26.09 -20.82 -6.92
C THR A 40 -27.61 -20.80 -7.03
N HIS A 41 -28.27 -21.89 -6.63
CA HIS A 41 -29.74 -21.99 -6.65
C HIS A 41 -30.41 -21.31 -5.45
N GLU A 42 -29.63 -20.93 -4.44
CA GLU A 42 -30.08 -20.25 -3.23
C GLU A 42 -29.52 -18.83 -3.18
N PHE A 43 -30.26 -17.93 -2.54
CA PHE A 43 -29.85 -16.54 -2.36
C PHE A 43 -28.60 -16.44 -1.45
N PRO A 44 -27.54 -15.69 -1.82
CA PRO A 44 -27.37 -14.93 -3.06
C PRO A 44 -27.14 -15.86 -4.25
N TYR A 45 -27.85 -15.66 -5.36
CA TYR A 45 -27.85 -16.53 -6.56
C TYR A 45 -26.51 -16.60 -7.32
N SER A 46 -25.48 -15.91 -6.83
CA SER A 46 -24.11 -16.12 -7.28
C SER A 46 -23.12 -15.93 -6.13
N LYS A 47 -22.02 -16.67 -6.22
CA LYS A 47 -20.85 -16.57 -5.35
C LYS A 47 -19.65 -16.12 -6.18
N GLN A 48 -19.10 -14.96 -5.85
CA GLN A 48 -17.95 -14.38 -6.53
C GLN A 48 -16.67 -14.56 -5.70
N GLU A 49 -15.62 -15.08 -6.32
CA GLU A 49 -14.25 -15.12 -5.82
C GLU A 49 -13.37 -14.12 -6.56
N SER A 50 -13.30 -12.91 -6.01
CA SER A 50 -12.46 -11.84 -6.53
C SER A 50 -11.07 -11.88 -5.92
N LYS A 51 -10.04 -11.95 -6.76
CA LYS A 51 -8.63 -11.96 -6.37
C LYS A 51 -7.90 -10.83 -7.09
N VAL A 52 -6.99 -10.17 -6.39
CA VAL A 52 -6.15 -9.09 -6.93
C VAL A 52 -4.68 -9.41 -6.70
N CYS A 53 -3.84 -8.94 -7.62
CA CYS A 53 -2.39 -9.03 -7.50
C CYS A 53 -1.93 -7.97 -6.50
N ALA A 54 -1.37 -8.40 -5.37
CA ALA A 54 -0.96 -7.52 -4.29
C ALA A 54 0.33 -8.05 -3.63
N LEU A 55 0.98 -7.20 -2.84
CA LEU A 55 2.14 -7.61 -2.04
C LEU A 55 1.72 -8.67 -1.02
N ILE A 56 2.50 -9.75 -0.96
CA ILE A 56 2.34 -10.86 -0.01
C ILE A 56 3.32 -10.65 1.13
N GLY A 57 2.81 -10.64 2.35
CA GLY A 57 3.57 -10.30 3.54
C GLY A 57 3.05 -9.01 4.16
N ASP A 58 3.03 -8.98 5.49
CA ASP A 58 2.51 -7.87 6.30
C ASP A 58 3.64 -7.13 7.04
N GLU A 59 4.90 -7.47 6.73
CA GLU A 59 6.08 -6.85 7.31
C GLU A 59 6.23 -5.41 6.80
N LEU A 60 6.33 -4.49 7.75
CA LEU A 60 6.61 -3.07 7.51
C LEU A 60 8.05 -2.76 7.94
N GLU A 61 8.68 -1.85 7.22
CA GLU A 61 9.97 -1.27 7.61
C GLU A 61 9.86 0.23 7.86
N ASN A 62 10.62 0.72 8.84
CA ASN A 62 10.73 2.14 9.12
C ASN A 62 11.75 2.78 8.21
N VAL A 63 11.32 3.79 7.46
CA VAL A 63 12.19 4.55 6.56
C VAL A 63 12.19 6.01 6.99
N THR A 64 13.39 6.58 7.07
CA THR A 64 13.60 7.97 7.47
C THR A 64 13.44 8.90 6.28
N LEU A 65 12.70 9.98 6.45
CA LEU A 65 12.54 11.06 5.48
C LEU A 65 13.78 11.95 5.50
N SER A 66 14.41 12.10 4.35
CA SER A 66 15.70 12.79 4.21
C SER A 66 15.58 14.31 4.13
N ASN A 67 14.43 14.84 3.72
CA ASN A 67 14.24 16.27 3.50
C ASN A 67 13.20 16.86 4.46
N CYS A 68 13.67 17.38 5.59
CA CYS A 68 12.84 17.97 6.64
C CYS A 68 13.14 19.45 6.82
N ASP A 69 12.10 20.23 7.10
CA ASP A 69 12.24 21.60 7.56
C ASP A 69 13.07 21.68 8.85
N PRO A 70 13.80 22.80 9.08
CA PRO A 70 14.48 23.02 10.35
C PRO A 70 13.47 23.02 11.50
N ASP A 71 13.87 22.37 12.61
CA ASP A 71 13.08 22.15 13.82
C ASP A 71 11.81 21.30 13.63
N ALA A 72 11.69 20.57 12.51
CA ALA A 72 10.62 19.60 12.31
C ALA A 72 10.62 18.52 13.40
N ASP A 73 9.43 18.24 13.93
CA ASP A 73 9.22 17.27 15.00
C ASP A 73 9.77 15.88 14.65
N MET A 74 10.33 15.15 15.62
CA MET A 74 10.92 13.83 15.36
C MET A 74 9.89 12.79 14.93
N SER A 75 8.61 12.93 15.33
CA SER A 75 7.52 12.00 14.99
C SER A 75 7.19 11.98 13.50
N ILE A 76 7.48 13.07 12.77
CA ILE A 76 7.23 13.16 11.34
C ILE A 76 8.42 12.75 10.48
N ARG A 77 9.56 12.37 11.07
CA ARG A 77 10.80 12.06 10.33
C ARG A 77 10.85 10.65 9.76
N TRP A 78 9.86 9.81 10.02
CA TRP A 78 9.85 8.43 9.54
C TRP A 78 8.46 7.99 9.07
N VAL A 79 8.44 6.98 8.20
CA VAL A 79 7.24 6.35 7.67
C VAL A 79 7.40 4.83 7.67
N LEU A 80 6.28 4.13 7.82
CA LEU A 80 6.23 2.68 7.66
C LEU A 80 5.88 2.37 6.21
N ILE A 81 6.71 1.57 5.55
CA ILE A 81 6.45 1.08 4.19
C ILE A 81 6.47 -0.45 4.16
N PRO A 82 5.78 -1.09 3.20
CA PRO A 82 5.86 -2.53 3.02
C PRO A 82 7.29 -2.97 2.68
N LYS A 83 7.83 -3.91 3.45
CA LYS A 83 9.16 -4.49 3.22
C LYS A 83 9.14 -5.56 2.13
N SER A 84 8.03 -6.27 2.00
CA SER A 84 7.92 -7.37 1.05
C SER A 84 8.01 -6.90 -0.40
N LYS A 85 8.71 -7.67 -1.22
CA LYS A 85 8.83 -7.47 -2.67
C LYS A 85 8.13 -8.59 -3.46
N THR A 86 7.45 -9.49 -2.76
CA THR A 86 6.81 -10.67 -3.36
C THR A 86 5.37 -10.35 -3.70
N CYS A 87 4.97 -10.61 -4.94
CA CYS A 87 3.59 -10.42 -5.41
C CYS A 87 2.84 -11.74 -5.47
N GLY A 88 1.52 -11.68 -5.24
CA GLY A 88 0.65 -12.85 -5.32
C GLY A 88 -0.83 -12.47 -5.30
N CYS A 89 -1.68 -13.47 -5.50
CA CYS A 89 -3.13 -13.26 -5.56
C CYS A 89 -3.77 -13.28 -4.18
N LYS A 90 -4.29 -12.14 -3.72
CA LYS A 90 -5.06 -12.00 -2.48
C LYS A 90 -6.56 -11.90 -2.76
N ASN A 91 -7.37 -12.56 -1.94
CA ASN A 91 -8.83 -12.44 -2.01
C ASN A 91 -9.26 -11.03 -1.59
N LEU A 92 -10.08 -10.37 -2.41
CA LEU A 92 -10.56 -9.01 -2.17
C LEU A 92 -11.47 -8.92 -0.93
N THR A 93 -12.11 -10.03 -0.54
CA THR A 93 -12.95 -10.13 0.67
C THR A 93 -12.16 -9.81 1.95
N LEU A 94 -10.84 -10.02 1.95
CA LEU A 94 -9.94 -9.74 3.08
C LEU A 94 -9.37 -8.32 3.09
N LEU A 95 -9.59 -7.53 2.04
CA LEU A 95 -9.09 -6.15 1.94
C LEU A 95 -10.06 -5.12 2.52
N LYS A 96 -11.28 -5.52 2.92
CA LYS A 96 -12.31 -4.62 3.47
C LYS A 96 -12.07 -4.13 4.91
N THR A 97 -10.98 -4.49 5.58
CA THR A 97 -10.78 -4.22 7.02
C THR A 97 -9.55 -3.39 7.41
N LYS A 98 -8.89 -2.71 6.46
CA LYS A 98 -7.96 -1.62 6.83
C LYS A 98 -8.29 -0.36 6.04
N GLY A 99 -9.50 0.15 6.31
CA GLY A 99 -9.88 1.52 6.00
C GLY A 99 -9.03 2.47 6.84
N LEU A 100 -8.40 3.40 6.14
CA LEU A 100 -7.75 4.61 6.63
C LEU A 100 -8.70 5.44 7.50
#